data_AF-A0A8M1KL10-F1
#
_entry.id   AF-A0A8M1KL10-F1
#
_cell.length_a   1.000
_cell.length_b   1.000
_cell.length_c   1.000
_cell.angle_alpha   90.00
_cell.angle_beta   90.00
_cell.angle_gamma   90.00
#
_symmetry.space_group_name_H-M   'P 1'
#
loop_
_entity.id
_entity.type
_entity.pdbx_description
1 polymer ?
#
loop_
_entity_poly.entity_id
_entity_poly.type
_entity_poly.pdbx_seq_one_letter_code
_entity_poly.pdbx_strand_id
1 'polypeptide(L)'
;TLQDPLKNLKRVSGALINVAKHLGNLKFRVWEKMKKIVKYTPVTLDPNTAYPQLILSEDLTSVRYSNVTQQLPDNPERFDEYTCVLGSEGFNSGTHCWDVEVGDSDFWFLGVKTESSQRKGGSVLSGVWRVWHINGAYGALAPSHPETLLTMKQKPQRIRVQLDCGRGKLSFSDPDNNTHLHTFTHTFTERVFPFFITRSSLRILPVKAAVTVE
;
A
#
# COMPACT_ATOMS: atom_id res chain seq x y z
N THR A 1 8.63 11.70 37.72
CA THR A 1 7.50 11.45 38.65
C THR A 1 6.21 11.65 37.88
N LEU A 2 5.60 10.55 37.44
CA LEU A 2 4.33 10.55 36.70
C LEU A 2 3.21 10.97 37.68
N GLN A 3 2.66 12.17 37.49
CA GLN A 3 1.47 12.60 38.20
C GLN A 3 0.27 11.82 37.67
N ASP A 4 -0.30 11.01 38.55
CA ASP A 4 -1.54 10.26 38.34
C ASP A 4 -2.69 11.23 38.00
N PRO A 5 -3.31 11.13 36.80
CA PRO A 5 -4.41 12.00 36.38
C PRO A 5 -5.66 11.88 37.27
N LEU A 6 -5.74 10.85 38.12
CA LEU A 6 -6.89 10.61 39.01
C LEU A 6 -6.92 11.52 40.23
N LYS A 7 -5.83 12.21 40.59
CA LYS A 7 -5.77 13.05 41.81
C LYS A 7 -6.56 14.36 41.75
N ASN A 8 -7.07 14.77 40.57
CA ASN A 8 -7.84 16.02 40.42
C ASN A 8 -9.35 15.84 40.34
N LEU A 9 -9.90 14.66 40.66
CA LEU A 9 -11.33 14.57 41.00
C LEU A 9 -11.53 15.17 42.39
N LYS A 10 -11.81 16.47 42.48
CA LYS A 10 -12.46 17.04 43.67
C LYS A 10 -13.70 16.20 43.94
N ARG A 11 -13.66 15.45 45.05
CA ARG A 11 -14.76 14.60 45.52
C ARG A 11 -15.93 15.51 45.89
N VAL A 12 -16.81 15.77 44.93
CA VAL A 12 -18.11 16.41 45.18
C VAL A 12 -18.94 15.37 45.93
N SER A 13 -18.90 15.42 47.26
CA SER A 13 -19.71 14.59 48.14
C SER A 13 -21.19 14.93 47.90
N GLY A 14 -21.91 14.03 47.22
CA GLY A 14 -23.36 14.11 47.01
C GLY A 14 -23.85 14.14 45.56
N ALA A 15 -22.96 14.29 44.57
CA ALA A 15 -23.37 14.22 43.16
C ALA A 15 -23.24 12.78 42.62
N LEU A 16 -24.37 12.15 42.28
CA LEU A 16 -24.36 10.87 41.56
C LEU A 16 -23.62 11.04 40.23
N ILE A 17 -22.51 10.32 40.05
CA ILE A 17 -21.84 10.24 38.76
C ILE A 17 -22.80 9.57 37.78
N ASN A 18 -23.12 10.25 36.68
CA ASN A 18 -23.83 9.62 35.57
C ASN A 18 -22.87 8.63 34.87
N VAL A 19 -22.85 7.39 35.36
CA VAL A 19 -21.94 6.33 34.93
C VAL A 19 -22.10 6.06 33.43
N ALA A 20 -23.33 6.10 32.90
CA ALA A 20 -23.59 5.91 31.47
C ALA A 20 -22.93 7.00 30.61
N LYS A 21 -23.09 8.28 30.98
CA LYS A 21 -22.44 9.41 30.30
C LYS A 21 -20.92 9.35 30.43
N HIS A 22 -20.40 8.96 31.60
CA HIS A 22 -18.95 8.83 31.81
C HIS A 22 -18.34 7.71 30.95
N LEU A 23 -18.94 6.52 30.93
CA LEU A 23 -18.47 5.39 30.13
C LEU A 23 -18.59 5.63 28.62
N GLY A 24 -19.70 6.25 28.16
CA GLY A 24 -19.85 6.65 26.76
C GLY A 24 -18.75 7.62 26.32
N ASN A 25 -18.50 8.65 27.13
CA ASN A 25 -17.43 9.62 26.86
C ASN A 25 -16.04 9.01 26.98
N LEU A 26 -15.83 8.01 27.84
CA LEU A 26 -14.53 7.35 28.00
C LEU A 26 -14.16 6.56 26.74
N LYS A 27 -15.09 5.74 26.21
CA LYS A 27 -14.88 5.00 24.95
C LYS A 27 -14.51 5.94 23.81
N PHE A 28 -15.25 7.04 23.67
CA PHE A 28 -14.98 8.07 22.67
C PHE A 28 -13.60 8.73 22.85
N ARG A 29 -13.22 9.11 24.09
CA ARG A 29 -11.92 9.74 24.37
C ARG A 29 -10.73 8.81 24.16
N VAL A 30 -10.87 7.52 24.50
CA VAL A 30 -9.85 6.50 24.21
C VAL A 30 -9.69 6.37 22.71
N TRP A 31 -10.80 6.25 21.97
CA TRP A 31 -10.78 6.15 20.51
C TRP A 31 -10.16 7.38 19.82
N GLU A 32 -10.54 8.59 20.22
CA GLU A 32 -9.96 9.83 19.69
C GLU A 32 -8.47 9.96 19.98
N LYS A 33 -8.00 9.43 21.12
CA LYS A 33 -6.55 9.32 21.38
C LYS A 33 -5.90 8.26 20.51
N MET A 34 -6.53 7.10 20.33
CA MET A 34 -6.01 6.03 19.47
C MET A 34 -5.87 6.48 18.02
N LYS A 35 -6.84 7.20 17.44
CA LYS A 35 -6.72 7.77 16.08
C LYS A 35 -5.48 8.63 15.87
N LYS A 36 -4.99 9.31 16.91
CA LYS A 36 -3.78 10.15 16.84
C LYS A 36 -2.49 9.35 16.86
N ILE A 37 -2.53 8.10 17.31
CA ILE A 37 -1.36 7.24 17.54
C ILE A 37 -1.30 6.12 16.49
N VAL A 38 -2.46 5.58 16.10
CA VAL A 38 -2.56 4.47 15.15
C VAL A 38 -2.39 4.99 13.73
N LYS A 39 -1.34 4.51 13.08
CA LYS A 39 -1.12 4.65 11.65
C LYS A 39 -1.65 3.39 10.97
N TYR A 40 -2.49 3.55 9.96
CA TYR A 40 -2.98 2.45 9.14
C TYR A 40 -2.22 2.45 7.82
N THR A 41 -1.66 1.32 7.43
CA THR A 41 -1.05 1.16 6.12
C THR A 41 -2.03 0.39 5.24
N PRO A 42 -2.45 0.93 4.10
CA PRO A 42 -3.48 0.32 3.25
C PRO A 42 -3.01 -0.96 2.54
N VAL A 43 -1.69 -1.20 2.49
CA VAL A 43 -1.09 -2.40 1.92
C VAL A 43 0.02 -2.88 2.86
N THR A 44 0.02 -4.18 3.14
CA THR A 44 1.10 -4.91 3.83
C THR A 44 1.74 -5.84 2.80
N LEU A 45 3.07 -5.88 2.72
CA LEU A 45 3.79 -6.74 1.77
C LEU A 45 3.81 -8.19 2.24
N ASP A 46 3.71 -9.15 1.31
CA ASP A 46 3.73 -10.58 1.62
C ASP A 46 5.13 -11.20 1.43
N PRO A 47 5.83 -11.59 2.53
CA PRO A 47 7.12 -12.26 2.46
C PRO A 47 7.13 -13.59 1.69
N ASN A 48 5.99 -14.27 1.59
CA ASN A 48 5.88 -15.54 0.87
C ASN A 48 5.89 -15.34 -0.66
N THR A 49 5.64 -14.12 -1.12
CA THR A 49 5.68 -13.77 -2.55
C THR A 49 7.01 -13.15 -2.95
N ALA A 50 7.71 -12.52 -2.01
CA ALA A 50 8.90 -11.73 -2.29
C ALA A 50 10.03 -12.54 -2.95
N TYR A 51 10.59 -11.98 -4.02
CA TYR A 51 11.81 -12.49 -4.64
C TYR A 51 12.95 -12.59 -3.61
N PRO A 52 13.79 -13.65 -3.62
CA PRO A 52 14.76 -13.91 -2.55
C PRO A 52 15.81 -12.82 -2.28
N GLN A 53 16.03 -11.89 -3.22
CA GLN A 53 16.93 -10.75 -3.03
C GLN A 53 16.24 -9.48 -2.48
N LEU A 54 14.94 -9.55 -2.20
CA LEU A 54 14.19 -8.45 -1.58
C LEU A 54 14.17 -8.61 -0.06
N ILE A 55 14.55 -7.55 0.64
CA ILE A 55 14.47 -7.48 2.10
C ILE A 55 13.29 -6.58 2.45
N LEU A 56 12.33 -7.14 3.18
CA LEU A 56 11.16 -6.43 3.70
C LEU A 56 11.47 -5.83 5.07
N SER A 57 10.86 -4.69 5.39
CA SER A 57 10.90 -4.13 6.75
C SER A 57 10.09 -4.99 7.74
N GLU A 58 10.38 -4.87 9.03
CA GLU A 58 9.65 -5.60 10.08
C GLU A 58 8.14 -5.31 10.09
N ASP A 59 7.76 -4.08 9.74
CA ASP A 59 6.37 -3.66 9.62
C ASP A 59 5.73 -4.01 8.26
N LEU A 60 6.49 -4.67 7.38
CA LEU A 60 6.06 -5.10 6.04
C LEU A 60 5.52 -3.96 5.15
N THR A 61 5.91 -2.72 5.42
CA THR A 61 5.51 -1.56 4.61
C THR A 61 6.57 -1.14 3.60
N SER A 62 7.80 -1.61 3.75
CA SER A 62 8.93 -1.23 2.91
C SER A 62 9.63 -2.45 2.33
N VAL A 63 10.16 -2.28 1.14
CA VAL A 63 10.99 -3.28 0.45
C VAL A 63 12.25 -2.61 -0.05
N ARG A 64 13.38 -3.29 0.08
CA ARG A 64 14.64 -2.88 -0.53
C ARG A 64 15.34 -4.05 -1.21
N TYR A 65 16.05 -3.75 -2.28
CA TYR A 65 16.90 -4.72 -2.96
C TYR A 65 18.19 -5.00 -2.16
N SER A 66 18.70 -6.21 -2.31
CA SER A 66 19.97 -6.69 -1.75
C SER A 66 20.69 -7.54 -2.79
N ASN A 67 22.00 -7.39 -2.91
CA ASN A 67 22.82 -8.29 -3.75
C ASN A 67 22.98 -9.70 -3.14
N VAL A 68 22.43 -9.94 -1.96
CA VAL A 68 22.46 -11.25 -1.28
C VAL A 68 21.14 -11.97 -1.44
N THR A 69 21.19 -13.16 -2.01
CA THR A 69 20.06 -14.07 -2.13
C THR A 69 19.80 -14.74 -0.78
N GLN A 70 18.63 -14.52 -0.20
CA GLN A 70 18.21 -15.16 1.04
C GLN A 70 17.88 -16.64 0.80
N GLN A 71 18.19 -17.49 1.78
CA GLN A 71 17.82 -18.91 1.77
C GLN A 71 16.34 -19.03 2.20
N LEU A 72 15.44 -18.92 1.23
CA LEU A 72 14.00 -19.02 1.42
C LEU A 72 13.45 -20.26 0.71
N PRO A 73 12.35 -20.87 1.20
CA PRO A 73 11.71 -21.99 0.53
C PRO A 73 11.17 -21.55 -0.85
N ASP A 74 11.29 -22.43 -1.84
CA ASP A 74 10.70 -22.23 -3.17
C ASP A 74 9.22 -22.62 -3.17
N ASN A 75 8.41 -21.89 -2.39
CA ASN A 75 6.97 -22.08 -2.36
C ASN A 75 6.30 -21.54 -3.65
N PRO A 76 5.12 -22.06 -4.06
CA PRO A 76 4.46 -21.68 -5.31
C PRO A 76 4.17 -20.18 -5.45
N GLU A 77 3.94 -19.50 -4.32
CA GLU A 77 3.59 -18.09 -4.27
C GLU A 77 4.77 -17.16 -4.53
N ARG A 78 6.01 -17.65 -4.37
CA ARG A 78 7.24 -16.86 -4.44
C ARG A 78 7.66 -16.56 -5.87
N PHE A 79 8.02 -15.32 -6.16
CA PHE A 79 8.65 -14.97 -7.43
C PHE A 79 10.11 -15.47 -7.49
N ASP A 80 10.52 -16.00 -8.64
CA ASP A 80 11.81 -16.65 -8.86
C ASP A 80 12.69 -15.97 -9.93
N GLU A 81 12.14 -15.08 -10.75
CA GLU A 81 12.87 -14.44 -11.86
C GLU A 81 13.03 -12.92 -11.71
N TYR A 82 11.97 -12.21 -11.29
CA TYR A 82 11.96 -10.75 -11.20
C TYR A 82 11.96 -10.31 -9.73
N THR A 83 12.52 -9.13 -9.44
CA THR A 83 12.55 -8.50 -8.11
C THR A 83 11.17 -7.95 -7.69
N CYS A 84 10.18 -8.84 -7.69
CA CYS A 84 8.77 -8.60 -7.44
C CYS A 84 8.36 -8.96 -6.01
N VAL A 85 7.31 -8.29 -5.52
CA VAL A 85 6.58 -8.65 -4.31
C VAL A 85 5.12 -8.22 -4.45
N LEU A 86 4.19 -8.97 -3.82
CA LEU A 86 2.77 -8.61 -3.74
C LEU A 86 2.40 -8.01 -2.38
N GLY A 87 1.29 -7.29 -2.35
CA GLY A 87 0.53 -7.09 -1.12
C GLY A 87 -0.08 -8.40 -0.62
N SER A 88 -0.25 -8.54 0.69
CA SER A 88 -0.82 -9.72 1.34
C SER A 88 -2.32 -9.86 1.14
N GLU A 89 -3.01 -8.72 0.97
CA GLU A 89 -4.44 -8.68 0.71
C GLU A 89 -4.68 -8.33 -0.76
N GLY A 90 -5.62 -9.05 -1.36
CA GLY A 90 -6.08 -8.76 -2.71
C GLY A 90 -7.53 -8.28 -2.69
N PHE A 91 -7.88 -7.51 -3.71
CA PHE A 91 -9.14 -6.78 -3.81
C PHE A 91 -10.00 -7.33 -4.94
N ASN A 92 -11.29 -7.48 -4.68
CA ASN A 92 -12.30 -7.90 -5.67
C ASN A 92 -13.53 -6.98 -5.70
N SER A 93 -13.59 -5.97 -4.83
CA SER A 93 -14.71 -5.05 -4.67
C SER A 93 -14.24 -3.78 -3.98
N GLY A 94 -15.06 -2.72 -4.02
CA GLY A 94 -14.78 -1.45 -3.35
C GLY A 94 -13.76 -0.55 -4.06
N THR A 95 -13.32 0.49 -3.35
CA THR A 95 -12.31 1.44 -3.80
C THR A 95 -11.14 1.43 -2.83
N HIS A 96 -9.94 1.20 -3.35
CA HIS A 96 -8.70 1.06 -2.60
C HIS A 96 -7.69 2.10 -3.07
N CYS A 97 -6.94 2.66 -2.13
CA CYS A 97 -5.94 3.69 -2.42
C CYS A 97 -4.72 3.47 -1.54
N TRP A 98 -3.54 3.48 -2.16
CA TRP A 98 -2.28 3.46 -1.44
C TRP A 98 -1.26 4.38 -2.10
N ASP A 99 -0.43 5.00 -1.27
CA ASP A 99 0.66 5.86 -1.71
C ASP A 99 1.96 5.09 -1.54
N VAL A 100 2.81 5.12 -2.57
CA VAL A 100 4.14 4.51 -2.57
C VAL A 100 5.17 5.62 -2.70
N GLU A 101 6.01 5.76 -1.69
CA GLU A 101 7.24 6.54 -1.76
C GLU A 101 8.23 5.80 -2.65
N VAL A 102 8.54 6.40 -3.80
CA VAL A 102 9.51 5.90 -4.79
C VAL A 102 10.85 6.62 -4.67
N GLY A 103 10.87 7.78 -4.02
CA GLY A 103 12.07 8.57 -3.73
C GLY A 103 12.92 8.82 -4.97
N ASP A 104 14.23 8.63 -4.80
CA ASP A 104 15.19 8.78 -5.89
C ASP A 104 15.39 7.52 -6.76
N SER A 105 14.59 6.47 -6.58
CA SER A 105 14.70 5.25 -7.39
C SER A 105 14.58 5.55 -8.89
N ASP A 106 15.56 5.04 -9.64
CA ASP A 106 15.61 5.06 -11.11
C ASP A 106 14.95 3.83 -11.74
N PHE A 107 14.51 2.88 -10.92
CA PHE A 107 13.90 1.63 -11.37
C PHE A 107 12.76 1.20 -10.45
N TRP A 108 11.53 1.27 -10.94
CA TRP A 108 10.37 0.72 -10.26
C TRP A 108 9.23 0.39 -11.22
N PHE A 109 8.39 -0.57 -10.82
CA PHE A 109 7.10 -0.84 -11.44
C PHE A 109 6.05 -0.91 -10.34
N LEU A 110 4.92 -0.24 -10.54
CA LEU A 110 3.82 -0.18 -9.58
C LEU A 110 2.52 -0.54 -10.30
N GLY A 111 1.72 -1.41 -9.70
CA GLY A 111 0.50 -1.86 -10.35
C GLY A 111 -0.33 -2.83 -9.54
N VAL A 112 -1.13 -3.62 -10.26
CA VAL A 112 -1.85 -4.77 -9.71
C VAL A 112 -1.64 -6.00 -10.59
N LYS A 113 -1.63 -7.18 -9.97
CA LYS A 113 -1.54 -8.48 -10.64
C LYS A 113 -2.77 -9.33 -10.29
N THR A 114 -3.30 -10.07 -11.25
CA THR A 114 -4.42 -10.99 -10.96
C THR A 114 -3.98 -12.21 -10.17
N GLU A 115 -4.88 -12.74 -9.35
CA GLU A 115 -4.65 -13.89 -8.47
C GLU A 115 -4.16 -15.14 -9.22
N SER A 116 -4.77 -15.45 -10.36
CA SER A 116 -4.48 -16.61 -11.20
C SER A 116 -3.17 -16.52 -12.00
N SER A 117 -2.57 -15.33 -12.10
CA SER A 117 -1.44 -15.11 -12.99
C SER A 117 -0.16 -15.78 -12.50
N GLN A 118 0.64 -16.28 -13.46
CA GLN A 118 1.88 -16.99 -13.17
C GLN A 118 2.87 -16.15 -12.35
N ARG A 119 3.50 -16.81 -11.38
CA ARG A 119 4.50 -16.22 -10.46
C ARG A 119 5.90 -16.76 -10.68
N LYS A 120 6.04 -17.75 -11.58
CA LYS A 120 7.30 -18.40 -11.90
C LYS A 120 7.72 -18.12 -13.33
N GLY A 121 9.03 -18.03 -13.55
CA GLY A 121 9.66 -17.88 -14.86
C GLY A 121 9.27 -16.62 -15.65
N GLY A 122 9.52 -16.64 -16.96
CA GLY A 122 9.46 -15.45 -17.81
C GLY A 122 8.07 -14.82 -17.99
N SER A 123 7.02 -15.48 -17.49
CA SER A 123 5.63 -15.02 -17.57
C SER A 123 5.17 -14.26 -16.32
N VAL A 124 6.06 -13.90 -15.38
CA VAL A 124 5.72 -13.15 -14.16
C VAL A 124 5.01 -11.81 -14.45
N LEU A 125 5.30 -11.18 -15.59
CA LEU A 125 4.66 -9.91 -15.99
C LEU A 125 3.31 -10.09 -16.69
N SER A 126 2.86 -11.33 -16.90
CA SER A 126 1.51 -11.64 -17.38
C SER A 126 0.45 -11.25 -16.34
N GLY A 127 -0.70 -10.75 -16.81
CA GLY A 127 -1.80 -10.33 -15.96
C GLY A 127 -1.47 -9.17 -15.00
N VAL A 128 -0.51 -8.31 -15.37
CA VAL A 128 -0.14 -7.12 -14.60
C VAL A 128 -0.51 -5.84 -15.33
N TRP A 129 -1.28 -4.97 -14.66
CA TRP A 129 -1.53 -3.58 -15.07
C TRP A 129 -0.62 -2.68 -14.26
N ARG A 130 0.32 -1.99 -14.92
CA ARG A 130 1.38 -1.27 -14.22
C ARG A 130 1.81 0.01 -14.93
N VAL A 131 2.29 0.95 -14.12
CA VAL A 131 3.19 2.01 -14.56
C VAL A 131 4.61 1.67 -14.15
N TRP A 132 5.58 2.22 -14.87
CA TRP A 132 6.99 1.97 -14.62
C TRP A 132 7.83 3.21 -14.79
N HIS A 133 8.99 3.20 -14.15
CA HIS A 133 10.08 4.15 -14.32
C HIS A 133 11.39 3.38 -14.46
N ILE A 134 12.13 3.68 -15.53
CA ILE A 134 13.45 3.10 -15.81
C ILE A 134 14.34 4.21 -16.34
N ASN A 135 15.40 4.55 -15.62
CA ASN A 135 16.46 5.48 -16.05
C ASN A 135 15.91 6.81 -16.61
N GLY A 136 14.89 7.39 -15.97
CA GLY A 136 14.29 8.66 -16.37
C GLY A 136 13.16 8.54 -17.41
N ALA A 137 12.95 7.37 -18.01
CA ALA A 137 11.79 7.09 -18.87
C ALA A 137 10.63 6.53 -18.04
N TYR A 138 9.40 6.88 -18.43
CA TYR A 138 8.18 6.44 -17.76
C TYR A 138 7.23 5.83 -18.79
N GLY A 139 6.49 4.81 -18.37
CA GLY A 139 5.51 4.17 -19.22
C GLY A 139 4.40 3.48 -18.45
N ALA A 140 3.39 3.04 -19.18
CA ALA A 140 2.27 2.25 -18.70
C ALA A 140 2.04 1.06 -19.64
N LEU A 141 1.77 -0.12 -19.05
CA LEU A 141 1.52 -1.34 -19.81
C LEU A 141 0.46 -2.21 -19.14
N ALA A 142 -0.41 -2.78 -19.98
CA ALA A 142 -1.40 -3.78 -19.60
C ALA A 142 -1.23 -5.07 -20.44
N PRO A 143 -1.70 -6.25 -19.99
CA PRO A 143 -1.36 -7.57 -20.56
C PRO A 143 -1.70 -7.83 -22.04
N SER A 144 -2.49 -6.97 -22.67
CA SER A 144 -2.91 -7.10 -24.08
C SER A 144 -2.95 -5.76 -24.81
N HIS A 145 -2.24 -4.76 -24.30
CA HIS A 145 -2.22 -3.42 -24.87
C HIS A 145 -0.79 -3.02 -25.22
N PRO A 146 -0.58 -2.18 -26.25
CA PRO A 146 0.74 -1.62 -26.52
C PRO A 146 1.18 -0.75 -25.33
N GLU A 147 2.49 -0.65 -25.16
CA GLU A 147 3.07 0.25 -24.18
C GLU A 147 2.73 1.70 -24.49
N THR A 148 2.39 2.46 -23.44
CA THR A 148 2.18 3.90 -23.52
C THR A 148 3.32 4.61 -22.81
N LEU A 149 4.12 5.39 -23.53
CA LEU A 149 5.14 6.24 -22.92
C LEU A 149 4.49 7.45 -22.25
N LEU A 150 4.96 7.78 -21.06
CA LEU A 150 4.45 8.88 -20.25
C LEU A 150 5.45 10.03 -20.23
N THR A 151 4.98 11.25 -20.49
CA THR A 151 5.80 12.46 -20.38
C THR A 151 5.67 13.04 -18.98
N MET A 152 6.76 13.02 -18.22
CA MET A 152 6.82 13.57 -16.88
C MET A 152 7.51 14.93 -16.88
N LYS A 153 6.85 15.96 -16.34
CA LYS A 153 7.46 17.30 -16.18
C LYS A 153 8.56 17.32 -15.12
N GLN A 154 8.42 16.46 -14.12
CA GLN A 154 9.33 16.33 -12.99
C GLN A 154 9.26 14.90 -12.46
N LYS A 155 10.34 14.48 -11.79
CA LYS A 155 10.43 13.16 -11.17
C LYS A 155 9.51 13.09 -9.95
N PRO A 156 8.50 12.20 -9.94
CA PRO A 156 7.63 12.03 -8.78
C PRO A 156 8.43 11.37 -7.64
N GLN A 157 8.26 11.89 -6.42
CA GLN A 157 8.81 11.26 -5.21
C GLN A 157 7.85 10.23 -4.62
N ARG A 158 6.57 10.34 -4.99
CA ARG A 158 5.48 9.50 -4.53
C ARG A 158 4.51 9.21 -5.66
N ILE A 159 4.01 7.99 -5.70
CA ILE A 159 2.97 7.56 -6.63
C ILE A 159 1.77 7.09 -5.83
N ARG A 160 0.61 7.69 -6.08
CA ARG A 160 -0.68 7.23 -5.60
C ARG A 160 -1.27 6.25 -6.60
N VAL A 161 -1.64 5.08 -6.11
CA VAL A 161 -2.38 4.06 -6.86
C VAL A 161 -3.81 4.02 -6.33
N GLN A 162 -4.78 4.11 -7.23
CA GLN A 162 -6.21 4.07 -6.91
C GLN A 162 -6.89 2.98 -7.75
N LEU A 163 -7.44 1.99 -7.08
CA LEU A 163 -8.21 0.90 -7.67
C LEU A 163 -9.69 1.09 -7.31
N ASP A 164 -10.52 1.33 -8.31
CA ASP A 164 -11.98 1.29 -8.20
C ASP A 164 -12.49 0.03 -8.90
N CYS A 165 -12.75 -1.02 -8.12
CA CYS A 165 -13.22 -2.30 -8.65
C CYS A 165 -14.61 -2.17 -9.26
N GLY A 166 -15.48 -1.33 -8.68
CA GLY A 166 -16.87 -1.16 -9.15
C GLY A 166 -16.96 -0.46 -10.50
N ARG A 167 -16.08 0.51 -10.76
CA ARG A 167 -15.99 1.22 -12.04
C ARG A 167 -14.96 0.62 -13.00
N GLY A 168 -14.23 -0.42 -12.58
CA GLY A 168 -13.16 -1.02 -13.36
C GLY A 168 -12.06 -0.03 -13.72
N LYS A 169 -11.61 0.80 -12.77
CA LYS A 169 -10.56 1.79 -13.01
C LYS A 169 -9.35 1.56 -12.12
N LEU A 170 -8.16 1.57 -12.72
CA LEU A 170 -6.89 1.62 -12.01
C LEU A 170 -6.14 2.86 -12.43
N SER A 171 -5.96 3.81 -11.50
CA SER A 171 -5.37 5.12 -11.79
C SER A 171 -4.09 5.36 -11.00
N PHE A 172 -3.16 6.06 -11.64
CA PHE A 172 -1.86 6.44 -11.10
C PHE A 172 -1.70 7.96 -11.16
N SER A 173 -1.22 8.55 -10.07
CA SER A 173 -0.98 9.99 -9.98
C SER A 173 0.21 10.30 -9.08
N ASP A 174 0.82 11.46 -9.29
CA ASP A 174 1.74 12.10 -8.35
C ASP A 174 0.90 13.03 -7.46
N PRO A 175 0.65 12.66 -6.20
CA PRO A 175 -0.18 13.46 -5.30
C PRO A 175 0.51 14.73 -4.79
N ASP A 176 1.84 14.82 -4.86
CA ASP A 176 2.60 15.99 -4.41
C ASP A 176 2.52 17.12 -5.43
N ASN A 177 2.49 16.74 -6.70
CA ASN A 177 2.43 17.67 -7.82
C ASN A 177 1.06 17.71 -8.51
N ASN A 178 0.07 17.04 -7.92
CA ASN A 178 -1.29 16.89 -8.44
C ASN A 178 -1.31 16.54 -9.94
N THR A 179 -0.41 15.66 -10.36
CA THR A 179 -0.22 15.30 -11.77
C THR A 179 -0.75 13.90 -12.01
N HIS A 180 -1.65 13.76 -12.97
CA HIS A 180 -2.13 12.45 -13.43
C HIS A 180 -1.06 11.76 -14.29
N LEU A 181 -0.80 10.48 -14.03
CA LEU A 181 0.13 9.67 -14.83
C LEU A 181 -0.63 8.86 -15.87
N HIS A 182 -1.51 7.97 -15.42
CA HIS A 182 -2.23 7.05 -16.31
C HIS A 182 -3.47 6.46 -15.64
N THR A 183 -4.48 6.07 -16.42
CA THR A 183 -5.62 5.27 -15.98
C THR A 183 -5.87 4.12 -16.94
N PHE A 184 -5.88 2.90 -16.40
CA PHE A 184 -6.43 1.75 -17.09
C PHE A 184 -7.92 1.62 -16.82
N THR A 185 -8.69 1.28 -17.85
CA THR A 185 -10.10 0.86 -17.71
C THR A 185 -10.17 -0.63 -17.99
N HIS A 186 -10.50 -1.43 -16.97
CA HIS A 186 -10.59 -2.86 -17.06
C HIS A 186 -11.51 -3.42 -15.96
N THR A 187 -12.42 -4.32 -16.35
CA THR A 187 -13.29 -5.03 -15.41
C THR A 187 -12.57 -6.26 -14.87
N PHE A 188 -12.02 -6.16 -13.65
CA PHE A 188 -11.39 -7.29 -12.98
C PHE A 188 -12.45 -8.31 -12.56
N THR A 189 -12.38 -9.53 -13.11
CA THR A 189 -13.32 -10.63 -12.80
C THR A 189 -12.84 -11.51 -11.65
N GLU A 190 -11.59 -11.37 -11.26
CA GLU A 190 -10.95 -12.09 -10.15
C GLU A 190 -10.27 -11.09 -9.21
N ARG A 191 -9.78 -11.60 -8.08
CA ARG A 191 -9.05 -10.79 -7.10
C ARG A 191 -7.74 -10.28 -7.73
N VAL A 192 -7.40 -9.03 -7.44
CA VAL A 192 -6.10 -8.44 -7.82
C VAL A 192 -5.31 -8.01 -6.59
N PHE A 193 -4.01 -8.20 -6.65
CA PHE A 193 -3.09 -7.87 -5.57
C PHE A 193 -2.23 -6.66 -5.96
N PRO A 194 -1.94 -5.72 -5.04
CA PRO A 194 -0.90 -4.72 -5.23
C PRO A 194 0.41 -5.40 -5.67
N PHE A 195 1.04 -4.85 -6.70
CA PHE A 195 2.21 -5.42 -7.33
C PHE A 195 3.33 -4.39 -7.39
N PHE A 196 4.52 -4.79 -6.96
CA PHE A 196 5.69 -3.93 -6.85
C PHE A 196 6.92 -4.61 -7.45
N ILE A 197 7.70 -3.88 -8.23
CA ILE A 197 9.06 -4.25 -8.64
C ILE A 197 9.99 -3.11 -8.29
N THR A 198 11.14 -3.41 -7.71
CA THR A 198 12.21 -2.43 -7.50
C THR A 198 13.58 -3.08 -7.52
N ARG A 199 14.61 -2.30 -7.86
CA ARG A 199 16.03 -2.60 -7.63
C ARG A 199 16.67 -1.64 -6.62
N SER A 200 15.85 -0.81 -5.99
CA SER A 200 16.22 0.15 -4.95
C SER A 200 15.33 -0.09 -3.73
N SER A 201 14.81 0.97 -3.10
CA SER A 201 13.84 0.89 -2.01
C SER A 201 12.49 1.47 -2.41
N LEU A 202 11.41 0.87 -1.92
CA LEU A 202 10.05 1.41 -1.99
C LEU A 202 9.43 1.36 -0.60
N ARG A 203 8.56 2.31 -0.29
CA ARG A 203 7.80 2.33 0.97
C ARG A 203 6.35 2.68 0.73
N ILE A 204 5.44 1.83 1.21
CA ILE A 204 4.02 2.11 1.28
C ILE A 204 3.79 3.04 2.47
N LEU A 205 3.13 4.17 2.22
CA LEU A 205 2.93 5.19 3.23
C LEU A 205 1.65 4.93 4.04
N PRO A 206 1.71 5.15 5.37
CA PRO A 206 0.52 5.07 6.19
C PRO A 206 -0.42 6.23 5.89
N VAL A 207 -1.72 5.96 5.97
CA VAL A 207 -2.77 6.97 5.92
C VAL A 207 -3.29 7.25 7.33
N LYS A 208 -3.79 8.49 7.53
CA LYS A 208 -4.50 8.82 8.76
C LYS A 208 -5.85 8.10 8.72
N ALA A 209 -6.09 7.24 9.71
CA ALA A 209 -7.39 6.59 9.84
C ALA A 209 -8.48 7.65 10.08
N ALA A 210 -9.39 7.79 9.11
CA ALA A 210 -10.63 8.52 9.27
C ALA A 210 -11.76 7.50 9.40
N VAL A 211 -12.52 7.59 10.48
CA VAL A 211 -13.73 6.77 10.66
C VAL A 211 -14.91 7.70 10.69
N THR A 212 -15.77 7.57 9.68
CA THR A 212 -17.12 8.13 9.66
C THR A 212 -18.01 7.24 10.53
N VAL A 213 -18.73 7.87 11.45
CA VAL A 213 -19.80 7.20 12.21
C VAL A 213 -21.06 7.32 11.34
N GLU A 214 -21.64 6.18 10.96
CA GLU A 214 -22.99 6.11 10.38
C GLU A 214 -24.06 6.14 11.48
#